data_AF-A0A6J6QK38-F1
#
_entry.id   AF-A0A6J6QK38-F1
#
_cell.length_a   1.000
_cell.length_b   1.000
_cell.length_c   1.000
_cell.angle_alpha   90.00
_cell.angle_beta   90.00
_cell.angle_gamma   90.00
#
_symmetry.space_group_name_H-M   'P 1'
#
loop_
_entity.id
_entity.type
_entity.pdbx_description
1 polymer ?
#
loop_
_entity_poly.entity_id
_entity_poly.type
_entity_poly.pdbx_seq_one_letter_code
_entity_poly.pdbx_strand_id
1 'polypeptide(L)'
;MVFIDGKELLEPYLNDYDLKQVNLEDRCRVPELEPVEISSGHIFVMGDNRPQSFDSRMFGEIETDLVVGRAFTLIWPLSNARWL
;
A
#
# COMPACT_ATOMS: atom_id res chain seq x y z
N MET A 1 2.15 -10.89 -0.95
CA MET A 1 0.96 -11.07 -1.80
C MET A 1 -0.24 -10.56 -1.02
N VAL A 2 -1.20 -9.94 -1.69
CA VAL A 2 -2.42 -9.38 -1.08
C VAL A 2 -3.62 -10.11 -1.64
N PHE A 3 -4.56 -10.48 -0.76
CA PHE A 3 -5.84 -11.06 -1.14
C PHE A 3 -6.96 -10.19 -0.57
N ILE A 4 -7.98 -9.91 -1.38
CA ILE A 4 -9.21 -9.24 -0.96
C ILE A 4 -10.33 -10.26 -1.12
N ASP A 5 -11.00 -10.60 -0.01
CA ASP A 5 -12.09 -11.59 0.04
C ASP A 5 -11.70 -12.93 -0.62
N GLY A 6 -10.46 -13.37 -0.39
CA GLY A 6 -9.90 -14.61 -0.94
C GLY A 6 -9.45 -14.53 -2.40
N LYS A 7 -9.64 -13.38 -3.07
CA LYS A 7 -9.17 -13.15 -4.44
C LYS A 7 -7.83 -12.42 -4.42
N GLU A 8 -6.84 -12.93 -5.14
CA GLU A 8 -5.55 -12.26 -5.28
C GLU A 8 -5.72 -10.89 -5.97
N LEU A 9 -5.09 -9.88 -5.39
CA LEU A 9 -5.01 -8.55 -5.96
C LEU A 9 -3.76 -8.46 -6.84
N LEU A 10 -3.95 -8.13 -8.13
CA LEU A 10 -2.83 -7.82 -9.01
C LEU A 10 -2.33 -6.40 -8.73
N GLU A 11 -1.05 -6.27 -8.38
CA GLU A 11 -0.42 -5.00 -7.99
C GLU A 11 0.69 -4.60 -8.99
N PRO A 12 0.34 -4.20 -10.23
CA PRO A 12 1.32 -3.98 -11.31
C PRO A 12 2.25 -2.79 -11.07
N TYR A 13 1.94 -1.95 -10.07
CA TYR A 13 2.72 -0.80 -9.65
C TYR A 13 3.89 -1.19 -8.72
N LEU A 14 3.90 -2.41 -8.17
CA LEU A 14 4.99 -2.89 -7.34
C LEU A 14 6.12 -3.42 -8.21
N ASN A 15 7.34 -3.13 -7.78
CA ASN A 15 8.52 -3.66 -8.43
C ASN A 15 9.01 -4.93 -7.71
N ASP A 16 9.64 -5.81 -8.49
CA ASP A 16 10.23 -7.06 -8.02
C ASP A 16 11.30 -6.87 -6.94
N TYR A 17 11.99 -5.74 -6.95
CA TYR A 17 13.09 -5.46 -6.03
C TYR A 17 12.56 -5.31 -4.60
N ASP A 18 11.55 -4.46 -4.39
CA ASP A 18 10.92 -4.23 -3.09
C ASP A 18 10.20 -5.49 -2.58
N LEU A 19 9.58 -6.26 -3.47
CA LEU A 19 8.89 -7.51 -3.11
C LEU A 19 9.83 -8.64 -2.68
N LYS A 20 11.09 -8.62 -3.13
CA LYS A 20 12.10 -9.64 -2.78
C LYS A 20 12.86 -9.31 -1.49
N GLN A 21 12.68 -8.12 -0.92
CA GLN A 21 13.29 -7.76 0.36
C GLN A 21 12.55 -8.45 1.50
N VAL A 22 13.14 -9.53 2.01
CA VAL A 22 12.63 -10.31 3.15
C VAL A 22 13.39 -10.05 4.45
N ASN A 23 14.42 -9.19 4.42
CA ASN A 23 15.23 -8.94 5.61
C ASN A 23 14.48 -8.07 6.61
N LEU A 24 14.23 -8.62 7.80
CA LEU A 24 13.46 -8.01 8.87
C LEU A 24 14.26 -6.94 9.67
N GLU A 25 15.57 -6.83 9.42
CA GLU A 25 16.45 -5.87 10.10
C GLU A 25 16.40 -4.46 9.50
N ASP A 26 15.98 -4.34 8.24
CA ASP A 26 15.89 -3.06 7.54
C ASP A 26 14.47 -2.48 7.64
N ARG A 27 14.24 -1.69 8.70
CA ARG A 27 13.09 -0.80 9.02
C ARG A 27 11.75 -1.02 8.31
N CYS A 28 10.68 -1.15 9.10
CA CYS A 28 9.26 -1.35 8.70
C CYS A 28 8.95 -2.75 8.16
N ARG A 29 9.57 -3.78 8.79
CA ARG A 29 9.26 -5.22 8.67
C ARG A 29 7.90 -5.46 8.02
N VAL A 30 7.88 -6.13 6.87
CA VAL A 30 6.64 -6.62 6.27
C VAL A 30 6.11 -7.72 7.20
N PRO A 31 5.06 -7.49 8.00
CA PRO A 31 4.53 -8.55 8.84
C PRO A 31 3.81 -9.55 7.94
N GLU A 32 3.85 -10.83 8.30
CA GLU A 32 2.74 -11.70 7.90
C GLU A 32 1.54 -11.26 8.76
N LEU A 33 0.49 -10.78 8.11
CA LEU A 33 -0.74 -10.40 8.77
C LEU A 33 -1.77 -11.50 8.57
N GLU A 34 -2.49 -11.81 9.64
CA GLU A 34 -3.77 -12.52 9.54
C GLU A 34 -4.77 -11.68 8.75
N PRO A 35 -5.79 -12.31 8.12
CA PRO A 35 -6.87 -11.57 7.47
C PRO A 35 -7.49 -10.53 8.40
N VAL A 36 -7.60 -9.30 7.92
CA VAL A 36 -8.19 -8.17 8.64
C VAL A 36 -9.53 -7.83 8.00
N GLU A 37 -10.59 -7.78 8.80
CA GLU A 37 -11.88 -7.24 8.39
C GLU A 37 -11.87 -5.71 8.61
N ILE A 38 -12.22 -4.95 7.57
CA ILE A 38 -12.20 -3.48 7.62
C ILE A 38 -13.57 -2.98 8.05
N SER A 39 -13.58 -2.15 9.09
CA SER A 39 -14.78 -1.52 9.63
C SER A 39 -15.46 -0.64 8.59
N SER A 40 -16.78 -0.52 8.69
CA SER A 40 -17.52 0.43 7.86
C SER A 40 -16.98 1.85 8.07
N GLY A 41 -16.80 2.60 6.97
CA GLY A 41 -16.24 3.95 7.01
C GLY A 41 -14.72 4.01 7.19
N HIS A 42 -14.01 2.88 7.20
CA HIS A 42 -12.56 2.83 7.29
C HIS A 42 -11.90 2.33 6.00
N ILE A 43 -10.60 2.59 5.89
CA ILE A 43 -9.74 2.09 4.82
C ILE A 43 -8.47 1.46 5.39
N PHE A 44 -7.94 0.49 4.67
CA PHE A 44 -6.62 -0.09 4.90
C PHE A 44 -5.66 0.44 3.84
N VAL A 45 -4.56 1.06 4.25
CA VAL A 45 -3.58 1.66 3.33
C VAL A 45 -2.25 0.93 3.38
N MET A 46 -1.61 0.79 2.23
CA MET A 46 -0.28 0.18 2.08
C MET A 46 0.55 1.02 1.14
N GLY A 47 1.78 1.36 1.55
CA GLY A 47 2.72 2.06 0.70
C GLY A 47 3.41 1.12 -0.30
N ASP A 48 3.71 1.63 -1.49
CA ASP A 48 4.34 0.85 -2.56
C ASP A 48 5.78 0.43 -2.21
N ASN A 49 6.49 1.25 -1.45
CA ASN A 49 7.78 0.89 -0.84
C ASN A 49 7.53 -0.04 0.36
N ARG A 50 7.03 -1.24 0.06
CA ARG A 50 6.49 -2.20 1.03
C ARG A 50 7.41 -2.46 2.21
N PRO A 51 8.73 -2.65 2.03
CA PRO A 51 9.63 -2.92 3.15
C PRO A 51 9.83 -1.71 4.05
N GLN A 52 9.72 -0.48 3.54
CA GLN A 52 10.07 0.74 4.27
C GLN A 52 8.85 1.58 4.72
N SER A 53 7.64 1.19 4.33
CA SER A 53 6.42 1.92 4.63
C SER A 53 5.85 1.57 6.00
N PHE A 54 5.69 2.58 6.86
CA PHE A 54 4.91 2.48 8.08
C PHE A 54 3.45 2.85 7.76
N ASP A 55 2.61 1.83 7.57
CA ASP A 55 1.23 1.96 7.09
C ASP A 55 0.26 1.07 7.91
N SER A 56 -0.94 0.79 7.39
CA SER A 56 -1.98 0.06 8.13
C SER A 56 -1.55 -1.32 8.61
N ARG A 57 -0.50 -1.89 8.01
CA ARG A 57 0.14 -3.13 8.51
C ARG A 57 0.69 -3.00 9.93
N MET A 58 0.98 -1.78 10.37
CA MET A 58 1.58 -1.48 11.68
C MET A 58 0.61 -0.74 12.62
N PHE A 59 -0.23 0.16 12.08
CA PHE A 59 -1.14 0.98 12.89
C PHE A 59 -2.62 0.66 12.73
N GLY A 60 -2.99 -0.27 11.85
CA GLY A 60 -4.38 -0.65 11.59
C GLY A 60 -5.09 0.22 10.55
N GLU A 61 -6.40 0.03 10.44
CA GLU A 61 -7.26 0.80 9.54
C GLU A 61 -7.39 2.27 9.99
N ILE A 62 -7.79 3.15 9.07
CA ILE A 62 -7.99 4.58 9.33
C ILE A 62 -9.39 5.03 8.87
N GLU A 63 -9.96 6.01 9.56
CA GLU A 63 -11.23 6.61 9.16
C GLU A 63 -11.11 7.28 7.78
N THR A 64 -12.07 6.99 6.89
CA THR A 64 -12.09 7.55 5.53
C THR A 64 -12.20 9.07 5.52
N ASP A 65 -12.81 9.66 6.54
CA ASP A 65 -12.99 11.12 6.68
C ASP A 65 -11.66 11.86 6.92
N LEU A 66 -10.58 11.16 7.27
CA LEU A 66 -9.23 11.73 7.33
C LEU A 66 -8.61 11.94 5.94
N VAL A 67 -9.22 11.37 4.88
CA VAL A 67 -8.72 11.49 3.51
C VAL A 67 -9.08 12.87 2.94
N VAL A 68 -8.07 13.74 2.79
CA VAL A 68 -8.23 15.07 2.20
C VAL A 68 -8.40 15.01 0.67
N GLY A 69 -7.78 14.03 0.00
CA GLY A 69 -7.85 13.90 -1.45
C GLY A 69 -7.03 12.73 -2.01
N ARG A 70 -7.03 12.58 -3.34
CA ARG A 70 -6.30 11.54 -4.06
C ARG A 70 -5.23 12.12 -4.97
N ALA A 71 -4.12 11.41 -5.13
CA ALA A 71 -3.19 11.68 -6.23
C ALA A 71 -3.93 11.48 -7.56
N PHE A 72 -3.86 12.46 -8.46
CA PHE A 72 -4.68 12.48 -9.68
C PHE A 72 -3.88 12.74 -10.97
N THR A 73 -2.59 13.05 -10.87
CA THR A 73 -1.73 13.32 -12.04
C THR A 73 -0.28 12.98 -11.74
N LEU A 74 0.43 12.56 -12.78
CA LEU A 74 1.89 12.51 -12.83
C LEU A 74 2.35 13.64 -13.74
N ILE A 75 3.18 14.55 -13.22
CA ILE A 75 3.57 15.78 -13.95
C ILE A 75 4.99 15.64 -14.53
N TRP A 76 5.83 14.76 -13.99
CA TRP A 76 7.24 14.65 -14.36
C TRP A 76 7.63 13.22 -14.82
N PRO A 77 8.53 13.08 -15.82
CA PRO A 77 9.03 14.14 -16.72
C PRO A 77 7.90 14.74 -17.55
N LEU A 78 8.03 16.00 -17.98
CA LEU A 78 6.95 16.71 -18.70
C LEU A 78 6.46 15.96 -19.95
N SER A 79 7.34 15.22 -20.62
CA SER A 79 6.99 14.37 -21.77
C SER A 79 6.02 13.23 -21.44
N ASN A 80 5.93 12.85 -20.16
CA ASN A 80 5.09 11.76 -19.65
C ASN A 80 3.95 12.28 -18.77
N ALA A 81 3.69 13.60 -18.79
CA ALA A 81 2.65 14.21 -17.98
C ALA A 81 1.28 13.63 -18.36
N ARG A 82 0.57 13.08 -17.37
CA ARG A 82 -0.73 12.43 -17.58
C ARG A 82 -1.61 12.48 -16.33
N TRP A 83 -2.91 12.37 -16.55
CA TRP A 83 -3.86 12.07 -15.48
C TRP A 83 -3.72 10.60 -15.06
N LEU A 84 -3.90 10.33 -13.77
CA LEU A 84 -3.92 8.97 -13.21
C LEU A 84 -5.32 8.35 -13.30
#